data_AF-A0A9Q8W939-F1
#
_entry.id   AF-A0A9Q8W939-F1
#
_cell.length_a   1.000
_cell.length_b   1.000
_cell.length_c   1.000
_cell.angle_alpha   90.00
_cell.angle_beta   90.00
_cell.angle_gamma   90.00
#
_symmetry.space_group_name_H-M   'P 1'
#
loop_
_entity.id
_entity.type
_entity.pdbx_description
1 polymer ?
#
loop_
_entity_poly.entity_id
_entity_poly.type
_entity_poly.pdbx_seq_one_letter_code
_entity_poly.pdbx_strand_id
1 'polypeptide(L)'
;MASRHSSIRLQGQGDWSNWYTFIRMNAKANGVWDFCDPERSTQPIEPIRPTLAEEPNVQQLSVYEAQSRIYPEELKRHERRVHALQKTMRDITTTIEPSMLSWLGDADTPREILTILKRRYQRTPEAEKILAYKNYRDHLIRIKRSNTMDWIQTCETYLTKAVRLGCEEMSVTHQQVTLLTTLKAVYPDFAAPLARETTKEAVDNITTENRLSGITILHQFRAWLEAGYGEDHNTRGGAYATWQQKNEEQSSQASSKAATSSNLTSSTGKANSEPGKTIPTCPIDGKRHWYVECWYLNRQLRPEGLQLSAAKEAQATALLNHDSDIFNQSRRRLTHPTDRFKQSPRALSSSEHSTLRT
;
A
#
# COMPACT_ATOMS: atom_id res chain seq x y z
N MET A 1 -12.59 11.49 3.57
CA MET A 1 -11.45 10.57 3.53
C MET A 1 -10.55 11.00 2.39
N ALA A 2 -9.42 11.65 2.68
CA ALA A 2 -8.49 12.09 1.65
C ALA A 2 -7.68 10.88 1.17
N SER A 3 -7.86 10.52 -0.10
CA SER A 3 -6.99 9.56 -0.79
C SER A 3 -5.55 10.07 -0.67
N ARG A 4 -4.71 9.36 0.08
CA ARG A 4 -3.27 9.61 0.12
C ARG A 4 -2.70 9.17 -1.22
N HIS A 5 -2.81 10.03 -2.23
CA HIS A 5 -1.96 9.89 -3.41
C HIS A 5 -0.52 9.98 -2.91
N SER A 6 0.25 8.91 -3.08
CA SER A 6 1.67 8.88 -2.82
C SER A 6 2.34 9.90 -3.74
N SER A 7 2.44 11.15 -3.27
CA SER A 7 3.12 12.20 -4.01
C SER A 7 4.60 11.85 -4.03
N ILE A 8 5.12 11.53 -5.21
CA ILE A 8 6.53 11.23 -5.41
C ILE A 8 7.29 12.51 -5.05
N ARG A 9 8.02 12.48 -3.94
CA ARG A 9 8.76 13.62 -3.43
C ARG A 9 10.25 13.37 -3.48
N LEU A 10 11.02 14.35 -3.95
CA LEU A 10 12.47 14.30 -3.88
C LEU A 10 12.91 14.71 -2.46
N GLN A 11 13.31 13.73 -1.64
CA GLN A 11 13.91 13.96 -0.31
C GLN A 11 15.42 13.73 -0.35
N GLY A 12 15.85 12.75 -1.14
CA GLY A 12 17.26 12.48 -1.29
C GLY A 12 17.63 11.82 -2.60
N GLN A 13 18.88 11.40 -2.66
CA GLN A 13 19.48 10.79 -3.83
C GLN A 13 18.82 9.44 -4.22
N GLY A 14 18.14 8.78 -3.27
CA GLY A 14 17.36 7.56 -3.51
C GLY A 14 16.13 7.78 -4.40
N ASP A 15 15.49 8.94 -4.27
CA ASP A 15 14.22 9.24 -4.93
C ASP A 15 14.42 9.85 -6.32
N TRP A 16 15.65 10.29 -6.62
CA TRP A 16 16.01 10.98 -7.86
C TRP A 16 15.48 10.27 -9.11
N SER A 17 15.77 8.97 -9.29
CA SER A 17 15.39 8.26 -10.52
C SER A 17 13.87 8.19 -10.72
N ASN A 18 13.11 7.99 -9.64
CA ASN A 18 11.64 7.89 -9.68
C ASN A 18 11.02 9.28 -9.89
N TRP A 19 11.49 10.28 -9.14
CA TRP A 19 11.05 11.66 -9.24
C TRP A 19 11.35 12.26 -10.63
N TYR A 20 12.56 12.07 -11.14
CA TYR A 20 12.95 12.55 -12.46
C TYR A 20 12.13 11.90 -13.57
N THR A 21 11.84 10.59 -13.46
CA THR A 21 10.94 9.89 -14.40
C THR A 21 9.53 10.47 -14.37
N PHE A 22 8.99 10.76 -13.18
CA PHE A 22 7.68 11.38 -13.02
C PHE A 22 7.60 12.77 -13.69
N ILE A 23 8.57 13.66 -13.42
CA ILE A 23 8.61 14.99 -14.05
C ILE A 23 8.76 14.86 -15.57
N ARG A 24 9.60 13.94 -16.05
CA ARG A 24 9.77 13.66 -17.48
C ARG A 24 8.48 13.21 -18.14
N MET A 25 7.73 12.30 -17.52
CA MET A 25 6.45 11.83 -18.04
C MET A 25 5.42 12.97 -18.11
N ASN A 26 5.32 13.80 -17.07
CA ASN A 26 4.39 14.92 -17.05
C ASN A 26 4.74 15.97 -18.11
N ALA A 27 6.01 16.34 -18.23
CA ALA A 27 6.47 17.30 -19.23
C ALA A 27 6.30 16.78 -20.68
N LYS A 28 6.49 15.48 -20.91
CA LYS A 28 6.16 14.83 -22.20
C LYS A 28 4.67 14.84 -22.48
N ALA A 29 3.82 14.54 -21.49
CA ALA A 29 2.37 14.59 -21.64
C ALA A 29 1.86 16.00 -21.98
N ASN A 30 2.52 17.04 -21.46
CA ASN A 30 2.22 18.44 -21.79
C ASN A 30 2.94 18.92 -23.07
N GLY A 31 3.72 18.09 -23.76
CA GLY A 31 4.40 18.43 -25.02
C GLY A 31 5.51 19.48 -24.90
N VAL A 32 6.12 19.64 -23.72
CA VAL A 32 7.14 20.66 -23.44
C VAL A 32 8.51 20.09 -23.02
N TRP A 33 8.68 18.77 -23.03
CA TRP A 33 9.93 18.13 -22.57
C TRP A 33 11.18 18.69 -23.28
N ASP A 34 11.11 19.00 -24.58
CA ASP A 34 12.25 19.51 -25.33
C ASP A 34 12.82 20.83 -24.77
N PHE A 35 11.99 21.62 -24.09
CA PHE A 35 12.38 22.88 -23.44
C PHE A 35 12.81 22.69 -21.97
N CYS A 36 12.46 21.55 -21.37
CA CYS A 36 12.81 21.19 -19.99
C CYS A 36 14.08 20.34 -19.91
N ASP A 37 14.48 19.70 -21.01
CA ASP A 37 15.56 18.72 -21.02
C ASP A 37 16.90 19.37 -20.63
N PRO A 38 17.55 18.94 -19.53
CA PRO A 38 18.83 19.50 -19.11
C PRO A 38 19.97 19.21 -20.10
N GLU A 39 19.78 18.31 -21.07
CA GLU A 39 20.79 17.97 -22.10
C GLU A 39 20.58 18.73 -23.42
N ARG A 40 19.46 19.45 -23.59
CA ARG A 40 19.17 20.23 -24.80
C ARG A 40 19.05 21.71 -24.47
N SER A 41 19.58 22.56 -25.36
CA SER A 41 19.42 24.02 -25.25
C SER A 41 18.37 24.51 -26.25
N THR A 42 17.10 24.17 -26.01
CA THR A 42 15.99 24.72 -26.78
C THR A 42 15.18 25.64 -25.88
N GLN A 43 15.15 26.93 -26.20
CA GLN A 43 14.28 27.90 -25.54
C GLN A 43 13.03 28.13 -26.40
N PRO A 44 11.85 28.33 -25.79
CA PRO A 44 10.69 28.78 -26.54
C PRO A 44 10.99 30.16 -27.13
N ILE A 45 10.94 30.28 -28.46
CA ILE A 45 11.05 31.56 -29.14
C ILE A 45 9.65 32.19 -29.18
N GLU A 46 9.55 33.43 -28.72
CA GLU A 46 8.34 34.23 -28.84
C GLU A 46 8.11 34.59 -30.32
N PRO A 47 6.91 34.37 -30.87
CA PRO A 47 6.62 34.73 -32.26
C PRO A 47 6.68 36.25 -32.42
N ILE A 48 7.46 36.70 -33.41
CA ILE A 48 7.65 38.12 -33.71
C ILE A 48 6.37 38.64 -34.36
N ARG A 49 5.83 39.76 -33.85
CA ARG A 49 4.70 40.44 -34.47
C ARG A 49 5.11 40.90 -35.88
N PRO A 50 4.36 40.53 -36.94
CA PRO A 50 4.60 41.03 -38.28
C PRO A 50 4.48 42.56 -38.29
N THR A 51 5.48 43.24 -38.85
CA THR A 51 5.50 44.69 -39.04
C THR A 51 5.49 45.01 -40.52
N LEU A 52 4.72 46.03 -40.89
CA LEU A 52 4.66 46.54 -42.26
C LEU A 52 5.73 47.63 -42.43
N ALA A 53 6.46 47.61 -43.56
CA ALA A 53 7.36 48.70 -43.93
C ALA A 53 6.56 49.96 -44.31
N GLU A 54 7.16 51.15 -44.20
CA GLU A 54 6.50 52.44 -44.49
C GLU A 54 6.04 52.58 -45.95
N GLU A 55 6.77 51.98 -46.91
CA GLU A 55 6.38 51.88 -48.32
C GLU A 55 6.52 50.45 -48.82
N PRO A 56 5.51 49.59 -48.61
CA PRO A 56 5.61 48.17 -48.91
C PRO A 56 5.35 47.91 -50.40
N ASN A 57 6.25 47.16 -51.04
CA ASN A 57 5.99 46.60 -52.36
C ASN A 57 4.85 45.55 -52.29
N VAL A 58 4.16 45.30 -53.40
CA VAL A 58 3.07 44.29 -53.53
C VAL A 58 3.47 42.92 -52.98
N GLN A 59 4.73 42.51 -53.19
CA GLN A 59 5.26 41.26 -52.61
C GLN A 59 5.36 41.32 -51.08
N GLN A 60 5.79 42.45 -50.51
CA GLN A 60 5.89 42.62 -49.05
C GLN A 60 4.51 42.69 -48.39
N LEU A 61 3.52 43.28 -49.06
CA LEU A 61 2.11 43.24 -48.64
C LEU A 61 1.60 41.80 -48.58
N SER A 62 1.85 40.99 -49.63
CA SER A 62 1.41 39.59 -49.67
C SER A 62 2.05 38.73 -48.56
N VAL A 63 3.33 38.97 -48.25
CA VAL A 63 4.05 38.27 -47.18
C VAL A 63 3.53 38.71 -45.81
N TYR A 64 3.28 40.00 -45.60
CA TYR A 64 2.70 40.53 -44.37
C TYR A 64 1.29 39.97 -44.11
N GLU A 65 0.44 39.88 -45.14
CA GLU A 65 -0.90 39.29 -45.02
C GLU A 65 -0.83 37.80 -44.64
N ALA A 66 0.07 37.04 -45.27
CA ALA A 66 0.29 35.63 -44.95
C ALA A 66 0.81 35.45 -43.51
N GLN A 67 1.80 36.25 -43.09
CA GLN A 67 2.36 36.21 -41.73
C GLN A 67 1.35 36.67 -40.68
N SER A 68 0.56 37.70 -40.97
CA SER A 68 -0.47 38.22 -40.06
C SER A 68 -1.62 37.22 -39.83
N ARG A 69 -1.91 36.36 -40.81
CA ARG A 69 -2.86 35.25 -40.65
C ARG A 69 -2.34 34.14 -39.74
N ILE A 70 -1.05 33.83 -39.81
CA ILE A 70 -0.42 32.73 -39.06
C ILE A 70 -0.03 33.17 -37.63
N TYR A 71 0.35 34.43 -37.45
CA TYR A 71 0.76 35.01 -36.17
C TYR A 71 -0.17 34.71 -34.97
N PRO A 72 -1.50 34.88 -35.02
CA PRO A 72 -2.36 34.57 -33.88
C PRO A 72 -2.34 33.09 -33.49
N GLU A 73 -2.18 32.18 -34.45
CA GLU A 73 -2.05 30.74 -34.18
C GLU A 73 -0.71 30.42 -33.52
N GLU A 74 0.38 31.05 -33.97
CA GLU A 74 1.70 30.92 -33.38
C GLU A 74 1.77 31.51 -31.97
N LEU A 75 1.16 32.68 -31.75
CA LEU A 75 1.05 33.30 -30.43
C LEU A 75 0.30 32.40 -29.46
N LYS A 76 -0.86 31.87 -29.88
CA LYS A 76 -1.63 30.91 -29.07
C LYS A 76 -0.84 29.64 -28.78
N ARG A 77 -0.04 29.16 -29.73
CA ARG A 77 0.86 27.99 -29.52
C ARG A 77 1.97 28.33 -28.52
N HIS A 78 2.55 29.52 -28.59
CA HIS A 78 3.54 30.01 -27.66
C HIS A 78 2.98 30.14 -26.23
N GLU A 79 1.84 30.80 -26.06
CA GLU A 79 1.15 30.95 -24.77
C GLU A 79 0.86 29.60 -24.11
N ARG A 80 0.35 28.63 -24.88
CA ARG A 80 0.12 27.25 -24.41
C ARG A 80 1.41 26.60 -23.90
N ARG A 81 2.54 26.78 -24.60
CA ARG A 81 3.84 26.27 -24.17
C ARG A 81 4.31 26.95 -22.88
N VAL A 82 4.20 28.28 -22.79
CA VAL A 82 4.58 29.04 -21.58
C VAL A 82 3.77 28.56 -20.37
N HIS A 83 2.46 28.39 -20.52
CA HIS A 83 1.61 27.84 -19.45
C HIS A 83 1.99 26.41 -19.05
N ALA A 84 2.31 25.55 -20.01
CA ALA A 84 2.77 24.19 -19.74
C ALA A 84 4.14 24.16 -19.05
N LEU A 85 5.03 25.10 -19.35
CA LEU A 85 6.31 25.26 -18.66
C LEU A 85 6.12 25.75 -17.21
N GLN A 86 5.28 26.76 -17.00
CA GLN A 86 4.91 27.22 -15.65
C GLN A 86 4.24 26.12 -14.83
N LYS A 87 3.42 25.27 -15.45
CA LYS A 87 2.84 24.09 -14.81
C LYS A 87 3.94 23.10 -14.41
N THR A 88 4.88 22.80 -15.31
CA THR A 88 6.02 21.91 -15.01
C THR A 88 6.91 22.48 -13.89
N MET A 89 7.14 23.81 -13.88
CA MET A 89 7.87 24.49 -12.82
C MET A 89 7.18 24.34 -11.46
N ARG A 90 5.85 24.49 -11.41
CA ARG A 90 5.05 24.22 -10.21
C ARG A 90 5.11 22.76 -9.79
N ASP A 91 5.03 21.82 -10.74
CA ASP A 91 5.15 20.39 -10.44
C ASP A 91 6.51 20.09 -9.81
N ILE A 92 7.60 20.67 -10.31
CA ILE A 92 8.93 20.53 -9.72
C ILE A 92 8.99 21.12 -8.32
N THR A 93 8.61 22.40 -8.14
CA THR A 93 8.75 23.08 -6.83
C THR A 93 7.85 22.51 -5.74
N THR A 94 6.69 21.95 -6.09
CA THR A 94 5.77 21.30 -5.14
C THR A 94 6.21 19.89 -4.74
N THR A 95 6.98 19.21 -5.59
CA THR A 95 7.42 17.81 -5.38
C THR A 95 8.85 17.69 -4.85
N ILE A 96 9.55 18.79 -4.60
CA ILE A 96 10.84 18.79 -3.91
C ILE A 96 10.71 19.07 -2.40
N GLU A 97 11.76 18.78 -1.65
CA GLU A 97 11.85 19.15 -0.24
C GLU A 97 12.05 20.67 -0.09
N PRO A 98 11.45 21.34 0.92
CA PRO A 98 11.52 22.80 1.02
C PRO A 98 12.94 23.31 1.28
N SER A 99 13.80 22.49 1.89
CA SER A 99 15.23 22.78 2.09
C SER A 99 15.97 22.99 0.76
N MET A 100 15.51 22.35 -0.32
CA MET A 100 16.08 22.45 -1.67
C MET A 100 15.77 23.80 -2.34
N LEU A 101 14.69 24.48 -1.94
CA LEU A 101 14.28 25.76 -2.54
C LEU A 101 15.28 26.89 -2.28
N SER A 102 15.99 26.84 -1.15
CA SER A 102 16.91 27.88 -0.71
C SER A 102 18.05 28.19 -1.70
N TRP A 103 18.49 27.20 -2.47
CA TRP A 103 19.55 27.33 -3.48
C TRP A 103 19.03 27.19 -4.92
N LEU A 104 17.71 27.09 -5.11
CA LEU A 104 17.05 27.12 -6.42
C LEU A 104 16.51 28.51 -6.78
N GLY A 105 16.65 29.49 -5.87
CA GLY A 105 16.08 30.84 -6.03
C GLY A 105 16.51 31.58 -7.29
N ASP A 106 17.70 31.28 -7.81
CA ASP A 106 18.28 31.94 -9.00
C ASP A 106 17.91 31.25 -10.33
N ALA A 107 17.11 30.19 -10.29
CA ALA A 107 16.74 29.41 -11.47
C ALA A 107 15.32 29.77 -11.95
N ASP A 108 15.22 30.44 -13.09
CA ASP A 108 13.97 30.95 -13.65
C ASP A 108 13.29 29.95 -14.58
N THR A 109 14.04 28.95 -15.08
CA THR A 109 13.51 27.96 -16.01
C THR A 109 13.46 26.55 -15.40
N PRO A 110 12.46 25.71 -15.78
CA PRO A 110 12.44 24.30 -15.39
C PRO A 110 13.74 23.56 -15.72
N ARG A 111 14.40 23.94 -16.83
CA ARG A 111 15.67 23.36 -17.26
C ARG A 111 16.80 23.64 -16.26
N GLU A 112 16.95 24.88 -15.82
CA GLU A 112 17.98 25.27 -14.85
C GLU A 112 17.78 24.53 -13.53
N ILE A 113 16.54 24.49 -13.04
CA ILE A 113 16.20 23.75 -11.81
C ILE A 113 16.57 22.27 -11.97
N LEU A 114 16.18 21.63 -13.08
CA LEU A 114 16.51 20.24 -13.36
C LEU A 114 18.02 20.01 -13.52
N THR A 115 18.77 20.97 -14.07
CA THR A 115 20.22 20.88 -14.24
C THR A 115 20.94 20.92 -12.90
N ILE A 116 20.54 21.84 -12.01
CA ILE A 116 21.11 21.95 -10.66
C ILE A 116 20.78 20.68 -9.85
N LEU A 117 19.53 20.24 -9.88
CA LEU A 117 19.10 19.02 -9.19
C LEU A 117 19.83 17.78 -9.72
N LYS A 118 19.98 17.66 -11.05
CA LYS A 118 20.70 16.56 -11.70
C LYS A 118 22.15 16.52 -11.23
N ARG A 119 22.85 17.66 -11.23
CA ARG A 119 24.25 17.73 -10.77
C ARG A 119 24.43 17.25 -9.32
N ARG A 120 23.44 17.48 -8.46
CA ARG A 120 23.57 17.20 -7.02
C ARG A 120 23.02 15.83 -6.60
N TYR A 121 21.97 15.36 -7.25
CA TYR A 121 21.25 14.14 -6.87
C TYR A 121 21.38 12.98 -7.87
N GLN A 122 21.84 13.23 -9.09
CA GLN A 122 22.15 12.13 -9.99
C GLN A 122 23.36 11.35 -9.46
N ARG A 123 23.18 10.04 -9.29
CA ARG A 123 24.28 9.12 -9.00
C ARG A 123 25.05 8.83 -10.27
N THR A 124 26.32 8.48 -10.14
CA THR A 124 27.05 7.86 -11.24
C THR A 124 26.33 6.57 -11.64
N PRO A 125 26.32 6.21 -12.93
CA PRO A 125 25.63 5.01 -13.39
C PRO A 125 26.15 3.75 -12.68
N GLU A 126 27.45 3.68 -12.37
CA GLU A 126 28.05 2.58 -11.61
C GLU A 126 27.53 2.54 -10.16
N ALA A 127 27.44 3.68 -9.48
CA ALA A 127 26.91 3.73 -8.11
C ALA A 127 25.42 3.37 -8.08
N GLU A 128 24.65 3.71 -9.13
CA GLU A 128 23.25 3.30 -9.24
C GLU A 128 23.11 1.79 -9.42
N LYS A 129 23.97 1.15 -10.23
CA LYS A 129 24.03 -0.31 -10.39
C LYS A 129 24.32 -1.02 -9.06
N ILE A 130 25.37 -0.58 -8.37
CA ILE A 130 25.79 -1.15 -7.07
C ILE A 130 24.66 -1.03 -6.04
N LEU A 131 24.02 0.14 -5.97
CA LEU A 131 22.92 0.34 -5.02
C LEU A 131 21.67 -0.49 -5.38
N ALA A 132 21.33 -0.57 -6.66
CA ALA A 132 20.18 -1.37 -7.11
C ALA A 132 20.37 -2.85 -6.73
N TYR A 133 21.57 -3.38 -6.95
CA TYR A 133 21.92 -4.74 -6.56
C TYR A 133 21.91 -4.92 -5.03
N LYS A 134 22.50 -3.98 -4.28
CA LYS A 134 22.47 -4.00 -2.81
C LYS A 134 21.05 -4.01 -2.26
N ASN A 135 20.18 -3.13 -2.76
CA ASN A 135 18.77 -3.05 -2.34
C ASN A 135 18.04 -4.37 -2.62
N TYR A 136 18.28 -4.97 -3.79
CA TYR A 136 17.74 -6.28 -4.13
C TYR A 136 18.20 -7.35 -3.12
N ARG A 137 19.52 -7.47 -2.90
CA ARG A 137 20.09 -8.44 -1.96
C ARG A 137 19.58 -8.26 -0.53
N ASP A 138 19.56 -7.02 -0.04
CA ASP A 138 19.08 -6.69 1.31
C ASP A 138 17.58 -7.00 1.46
N HIS A 139 16.80 -6.83 0.38
CA HIS A 139 15.38 -7.17 0.36
C HIS A 139 15.11 -8.67 0.38
N LEU A 140 15.96 -9.48 -0.27
CA LEU A 140 15.84 -10.94 -0.26
C LEU A 140 15.90 -11.54 1.15
N ILE A 141 16.72 -10.95 2.02
CA ILE A 141 16.91 -11.44 3.40
C ILE A 141 15.68 -11.14 4.29
N ARG A 142 14.86 -10.15 3.91
CA ARG A 142 13.74 -9.64 4.73
C ARG A 142 12.41 -10.37 4.49
N ILE A 143 12.42 -11.49 3.77
CA ILE A 143 11.20 -12.25 3.47
C ILE A 143 10.50 -12.71 4.76
N LYS A 144 9.18 -12.47 4.83
CA LYS A 144 8.31 -12.88 5.94
C LYS A 144 6.98 -13.38 5.39
N ARG A 145 6.44 -14.47 5.95
CA ARG A 145 5.16 -15.05 5.53
C ARG A 145 4.00 -14.05 5.58
N SER A 146 3.96 -13.23 6.63
CA SER A 146 2.89 -12.26 6.87
C SER A 146 2.78 -11.14 5.84
N ASN A 147 3.86 -10.85 5.08
CA ASN A 147 3.84 -9.81 4.05
C ASN A 147 4.49 -10.29 2.75
N THR A 148 4.10 -11.49 2.32
CA THR A 148 4.70 -12.10 1.13
C THR A 148 4.30 -11.36 -0.15
N MET A 149 3.06 -10.87 -0.24
CA MET A 149 2.57 -10.13 -1.43
C MET A 149 3.31 -8.79 -1.64
N ASP A 150 3.42 -7.94 -0.61
CA ASP A 150 4.15 -6.67 -0.78
C ASP A 150 5.65 -6.94 -0.99
N TRP A 151 6.17 -8.03 -0.40
CA TRP A 151 7.56 -8.45 -0.62
C TRP A 151 7.80 -8.82 -2.09
N ILE A 152 6.90 -9.60 -2.71
CA ILE A 152 6.96 -9.95 -4.14
C ILE A 152 6.96 -8.68 -4.99
N GLN A 153 5.98 -7.79 -4.78
CA GLN A 153 5.86 -6.55 -5.54
C GLN A 153 7.13 -5.68 -5.42
N THR A 154 7.65 -5.52 -4.21
CA THR A 154 8.88 -4.75 -3.98
C THR A 154 10.09 -5.43 -4.63
N CYS A 155 10.17 -6.76 -4.57
CA CYS A 155 11.24 -7.53 -5.21
C CYS A 155 11.23 -7.39 -6.74
N GLU A 156 10.05 -7.44 -7.37
CA GLU A 156 9.85 -7.17 -8.80
C GLU A 156 10.36 -5.79 -9.19
N THR A 157 10.07 -4.75 -8.38
CA THR A 157 10.57 -3.40 -8.67
C THR A 157 12.10 -3.31 -8.62
N TYR A 158 12.74 -3.97 -7.65
CA TYR A 158 14.21 -3.98 -7.54
C TYR A 158 14.87 -4.77 -8.66
N LEU A 159 14.34 -5.95 -9.00
CA LEU A 159 14.81 -6.75 -10.13
C LEU A 159 14.68 -5.99 -11.44
N THR A 160 13.50 -5.44 -11.73
CA THR A 160 13.26 -4.67 -12.96
C THR A 160 14.21 -3.48 -13.06
N LYS A 161 14.45 -2.78 -11.94
CA LYS A 161 15.40 -1.66 -11.89
C LYS A 161 16.83 -2.11 -12.19
N ALA A 162 17.30 -3.19 -11.56
CA ALA A 162 18.67 -3.65 -11.74
C ALA A 162 18.90 -4.29 -13.14
N VAL A 163 17.90 -4.95 -13.73
CA VAL A 163 17.98 -5.46 -15.12
C VAL A 163 18.06 -4.28 -16.10
N ARG A 164 17.22 -3.26 -15.92
CA ARG A 164 17.21 -2.05 -16.76
C ARG A 164 18.55 -1.31 -16.73
N LEU A 165 19.25 -1.32 -15.60
CA LEU A 165 20.55 -0.70 -15.44
C LEU A 165 21.69 -1.56 -16.02
N GLY A 166 21.43 -2.82 -16.40
CA GLY A 166 22.45 -3.73 -16.92
C GLY A 166 23.51 -4.06 -15.88
N CYS A 167 23.09 -4.52 -14.69
CA CYS A 167 24.00 -5.05 -13.68
C CYS A 167 24.49 -6.44 -14.10
N GLU A 168 25.78 -6.60 -14.39
CA GLU A 168 26.40 -7.88 -14.80
C GLU A 168 26.27 -8.97 -13.73
N GLU A 169 26.30 -8.57 -12.45
CA GLU A 169 26.10 -9.47 -11.30
C GLU A 169 24.70 -10.09 -11.24
N MET A 170 23.79 -9.68 -12.12
CA MET A 170 22.40 -10.14 -12.16
C MET A 170 22.09 -10.97 -13.40
N SER A 171 22.99 -11.90 -13.74
CA SER A 171 22.74 -12.94 -14.74
C SER A 171 21.46 -13.72 -14.40
N VAL A 172 20.78 -14.27 -15.40
CA VAL A 172 19.54 -15.06 -15.21
C VAL A 172 19.77 -16.20 -14.22
N THR A 173 20.91 -16.88 -14.31
CA THR A 173 21.30 -17.94 -13.37
C THR A 173 21.50 -17.43 -11.95
N HIS A 174 22.14 -16.27 -11.78
CA HIS A 174 22.29 -15.68 -10.44
C HIS A 174 20.92 -15.35 -9.83
N GLN A 175 20.01 -14.74 -10.61
CA GLN A 175 18.64 -14.44 -10.17
C GLN A 175 17.88 -15.70 -9.72
N GLN A 176 17.93 -16.76 -10.53
CA GLN A 176 17.31 -18.05 -10.21
C GLN A 176 17.86 -18.61 -8.89
N VAL A 177 19.18 -18.71 -8.76
CA VAL A 177 19.83 -19.29 -7.58
C VAL A 177 19.51 -18.48 -6.33
N THR A 178 19.63 -17.14 -6.37
CA THR A 178 19.39 -16.31 -5.18
C THR A 178 17.92 -16.33 -4.75
N LEU A 179 16.98 -16.20 -5.69
CA LEU A 179 15.55 -16.23 -5.38
C LEU A 179 15.09 -17.59 -4.87
N LEU A 180 15.49 -18.68 -5.54
CA LEU A 180 15.05 -20.01 -5.13
C LEU A 180 15.68 -20.43 -3.81
N THR A 181 16.92 -20.02 -3.53
CA THR A 181 17.55 -20.26 -2.23
C THR A 181 16.84 -19.51 -1.11
N THR A 182 16.47 -18.24 -1.32
CA THR A 182 15.76 -17.46 -0.29
C THR A 182 14.32 -17.95 -0.09
N LEU A 183 13.61 -18.27 -1.18
CA LEU A 183 12.27 -18.83 -1.12
C LEU A 183 12.27 -20.21 -0.45
N LYS A 184 13.27 -21.06 -0.70
CA LYS A 184 13.37 -22.40 -0.07
C LYS A 184 13.43 -22.33 1.45
N ALA A 185 13.99 -21.26 2.03
CA ALA A 185 14.05 -21.08 3.48
C ALA A 185 12.66 -20.87 4.11
N VAL A 186 11.68 -20.33 3.37
CA VAL A 186 10.35 -19.99 3.89
C VAL A 186 9.23 -20.86 3.30
N TYR A 187 9.36 -21.21 2.01
CA TYR A 187 8.43 -21.95 1.16
C TYR A 187 9.17 -23.06 0.40
N PRO A 188 9.61 -24.12 1.10
CA PRO A 188 10.33 -25.23 0.47
C PRO A 188 9.49 -25.95 -0.59
N ASP A 189 8.18 -26.05 -0.40
CA ASP A 189 7.25 -26.75 -1.30
C ASP A 189 7.19 -26.12 -2.70
N PHE A 190 7.30 -24.80 -2.77
CA PHE A 190 7.37 -24.07 -4.03
C PHE A 190 8.78 -24.11 -4.63
N ALA A 191 9.79 -23.78 -3.81
CA ALA A 191 11.13 -23.51 -4.33
C ALA A 191 11.93 -24.78 -4.69
N ALA A 192 11.71 -25.91 -4.01
CA ALA A 192 12.52 -27.11 -4.22
C ALA A 192 12.31 -27.78 -5.59
N PRO A 193 11.07 -27.96 -6.10
CA PRO A 193 10.84 -28.46 -7.46
C PRO A 193 11.48 -27.57 -8.53
N LEU A 194 11.28 -26.25 -8.41
CA LEU A 194 11.76 -25.26 -9.37
C LEU A 194 13.30 -25.11 -9.34
N ALA A 195 13.93 -25.25 -8.16
CA ALA A 195 15.38 -25.33 -8.04
C ALA A 195 15.94 -26.55 -8.79
N ARG A 196 15.29 -27.72 -8.71
CA ARG A 196 15.72 -28.91 -9.45
C ARG A 196 15.61 -28.70 -10.95
N GLU A 197 14.54 -28.08 -11.43
CA GLU A 197 14.34 -27.76 -12.84
C GLU A 197 15.42 -26.80 -13.36
N THR A 198 15.61 -25.66 -12.70
CA THR A 198 16.65 -24.68 -13.09
C THR A 198 18.07 -25.24 -13.04
N THR A 199 18.38 -26.15 -12.10
CA THR A 199 19.69 -26.84 -12.10
C THR A 199 19.86 -27.79 -13.29
N LYS A 200 18.80 -28.48 -13.74
CA LYS A 200 18.87 -29.32 -14.94
C LYS A 200 19.07 -28.47 -16.19
N GLU A 201 18.31 -27.38 -16.32
CA GLU A 201 18.46 -26.44 -17.44
C GLU A 201 19.89 -25.86 -17.55
N ALA A 202 20.54 -25.64 -16.40
CA ALA A 202 21.93 -25.16 -16.35
C ALA A 202 22.95 -26.22 -16.82
N VAL A 203 22.69 -27.50 -16.54
CA VAL A 203 23.53 -28.64 -16.94
C VAL A 203 23.32 -29.00 -18.41
N ASP A 204 22.09 -28.91 -18.90
CA ASP A 204 21.69 -29.30 -20.26
C ASP A 204 22.08 -28.26 -21.33
N ASN A 205 22.88 -27.24 -20.98
CA ASN A 205 23.33 -26.15 -21.88
C ASN A 205 22.19 -25.48 -22.66
N ILE A 206 21.00 -25.39 -22.06
CA ILE A 206 19.86 -24.70 -22.67
C ILE A 206 20.24 -23.22 -22.84
N THR A 207 20.00 -22.69 -24.06
CA THR A 207 20.22 -21.29 -24.43
C THR A 207 19.67 -20.35 -23.36
N THR A 208 20.43 -19.32 -22.99
CA THR A 208 20.09 -18.36 -21.93
C THR A 208 18.74 -17.68 -22.10
N GLU A 209 18.20 -17.63 -23.33
CA GLU A 209 16.90 -17.05 -23.67
C GLU A 209 15.71 -17.91 -23.22
N ASN A 210 15.88 -19.23 -23.11
CA ASN A 210 14.82 -20.13 -22.66
C ASN A 210 14.81 -20.32 -21.13
N ARG A 211 15.77 -19.73 -20.41
CA ARG A 211 15.85 -19.84 -18.95
C ARG A 211 14.80 -18.97 -18.27
N LEU A 212 14.20 -19.48 -17.22
CA LEU A 212 13.24 -18.74 -16.40
C LEU A 212 13.89 -17.51 -15.75
N SER A 213 13.48 -16.31 -16.17
CA SER A 213 13.88 -15.05 -15.53
C SER A 213 13.39 -14.99 -14.08
N GLY A 214 14.13 -14.25 -13.23
CA GLY A 214 13.72 -14.03 -11.85
C GLY A 214 12.33 -13.39 -11.71
N ILE A 215 11.94 -12.54 -12.67
CA ILE A 215 10.59 -11.95 -12.72
C ILE A 215 9.53 -13.04 -12.96
N THR A 216 9.79 -13.97 -13.88
CA THR A 216 8.87 -15.08 -14.17
C THR A 216 8.70 -15.99 -12.96
N ILE A 217 9.77 -16.24 -12.21
CA ILE A 217 9.72 -17.01 -10.95
C ILE A 217 8.83 -16.30 -9.92
N LEU A 218 8.94 -14.98 -9.78
CA LEU A 218 8.09 -14.21 -8.88
C LEU A 218 6.62 -14.23 -9.29
N HIS A 219 6.32 -14.15 -10.60
CA HIS A 219 4.95 -14.30 -11.10
C HIS A 219 4.38 -15.70 -10.81
N GLN A 220 5.15 -16.76 -11.04
CA GLN A 220 4.75 -18.13 -10.71
C GLN A 220 4.52 -18.30 -9.20
N PHE A 221 5.39 -17.70 -8.37
CA PHE A 221 5.25 -17.74 -6.92
C PHE A 221 4.00 -17.00 -6.45
N ARG A 222 3.71 -15.83 -7.03
CA ARG A 222 2.48 -15.09 -6.77
C ARG A 222 1.24 -15.92 -7.12
N ALA A 223 1.21 -16.52 -8.31
CA ALA A 223 0.10 -17.37 -8.74
C ALA A 223 -0.08 -18.60 -7.82
N TRP A 224 1.02 -19.19 -7.35
CA TRP A 224 1.00 -20.29 -6.39
C TRP A 224 0.39 -19.88 -5.04
N LEU A 225 0.74 -18.71 -4.51
CA LEU A 225 0.12 -18.19 -3.28
C LEU A 225 -1.36 -17.84 -3.47
N GLU A 226 -1.71 -17.21 -4.60
CA GLU A 226 -3.10 -16.86 -4.94
C GLU A 226 -3.99 -18.11 -5.11
N ALA A 227 -3.41 -19.24 -5.52
CA ALA A 227 -4.08 -20.54 -5.58
C ALA A 227 -4.27 -21.20 -4.19
N GLY A 228 -3.86 -20.54 -3.10
CA GLY A 228 -4.05 -21.01 -1.72
C GLY A 228 -2.98 -21.95 -1.20
N TYR A 229 -1.88 -22.15 -1.96
CA TYR A 229 -0.75 -22.93 -1.48
C TYR A 229 0.11 -22.08 -0.53
N GLY A 230 0.62 -22.66 0.57
CA GLY A 230 1.51 -21.99 1.51
C GLY A 230 0.84 -21.23 2.67
N GLU A 231 -0.49 -21.23 2.75
CA GLU A 231 -1.19 -20.93 4.00
C GLU A 231 -1.05 -22.11 4.97
N ASP A 232 -0.57 -21.86 6.18
CA ASP A 232 -0.71 -22.81 7.27
C ASP A 232 -2.21 -22.91 7.57
N HIS A 233 -2.87 -23.90 6.97
CA HIS A 233 -4.23 -24.24 7.32
C HIS A 233 -4.22 -24.54 8.82
N ASN A 234 -4.73 -23.61 9.62
CA ASN A 234 -5.13 -23.93 10.97
C ASN A 234 -6.23 -24.99 10.80
N THR A 235 -5.90 -26.27 10.99
CA THR A 235 -6.77 -27.45 10.91
C THR A 235 -7.80 -27.45 12.05
N ARG A 236 -8.44 -26.31 12.27
CA ARG A 236 -9.58 -26.12 13.15
C ARG A 236 -10.61 -25.28 12.38
N GLY A 237 -11.37 -25.96 11.51
CA GLY A 237 -12.62 -25.40 11.00
C GLY A 237 -12.87 -25.45 9.49
N GLY A 238 -12.09 -26.22 8.72
CA GLY A 238 -12.35 -26.40 7.29
C GLY A 238 -13.06 -27.72 6.98
N ALA A 239 -14.38 -27.76 7.12
CA ALA A 239 -15.18 -28.81 6.50
C ALA A 239 -15.15 -28.61 4.99
N TYR A 240 -14.29 -29.35 4.28
CA TYR A 240 -14.39 -29.45 2.83
C TYR A 240 -15.68 -30.19 2.48
N ALA A 241 -16.60 -29.49 1.81
CA ALA A 241 -17.77 -30.09 1.20
C ALA A 241 -17.32 -30.92 0.00
N THR A 242 -17.07 -32.21 0.23
CA THR A 242 -17.03 -33.21 -0.84
C THR A 242 -18.41 -33.21 -1.50
N TRP A 243 -18.49 -32.69 -2.73
CA TRP A 243 -19.62 -32.91 -3.62
C TRP A 243 -19.67 -34.40 -3.98
N GLN A 244 -20.35 -35.19 -3.16
CA GLN A 244 -20.71 -36.56 -3.49
C GLN A 244 -22.06 -36.56 -4.22
N GLN A 245 -21.99 -36.94 -5.49
CA GLN A 245 -23.10 -37.24 -6.37
C GLN A 245 -23.93 -38.37 -5.75
N LYS A 246 -25.16 -38.05 -5.36
CA LYS A 246 -26.11 -38.98 -4.74
C LYS A 246 -26.67 -39.92 -5.81
N ASN A 247 -26.17 -41.15 -5.87
CA ASN A 247 -26.95 -42.27 -6.39
C ASN A 247 -27.74 -42.87 -5.21
N GLU A 248 -29.06 -42.87 -5.34
CA GLU A 248 -29.97 -43.54 -4.42
C GLU A 248 -30.04 -45.01 -4.78
N GLU A 249 -29.70 -45.89 -3.83
CA GLU A 249 -30.43 -47.14 -3.58
C GLU A 249 -30.00 -47.77 -2.25
N GLN A 250 -30.98 -48.40 -1.61
CA GLN A 250 -31.08 -48.67 -0.17
C GLN A 250 -30.23 -49.87 0.31
N SER A 251 -29.74 -49.81 1.55
CA SER A 251 -30.09 -50.79 2.60
C SER A 251 -29.48 -50.45 3.96
N SER A 252 -30.38 -50.16 4.92
CA SER A 252 -30.44 -50.66 6.30
C SER A 252 -29.18 -51.20 7.00
N GLN A 253 -28.76 -50.55 8.09
CA GLN A 253 -28.83 -51.15 9.44
C GLN A 253 -28.56 -50.13 10.56
N ALA A 254 -29.44 -50.17 11.56
CA ALA A 254 -29.42 -49.35 12.76
C ALA A 254 -28.43 -49.91 13.81
N SER A 255 -27.83 -49.01 14.59
CA SER A 255 -27.65 -49.22 16.04
C SER A 255 -27.41 -47.90 16.78
N SER A 256 -28.18 -47.76 17.85
CA SER A 256 -28.44 -46.61 18.71
C SER A 256 -27.53 -46.53 19.94
N LYS A 257 -27.29 -45.30 20.43
CA LYS A 257 -27.27 -44.87 21.87
C LYS A 257 -26.98 -43.35 21.91
N ALA A 258 -28.00 -42.49 22.08
CA ALA A 258 -28.49 -41.90 23.34
C ALA A 258 -27.43 -41.05 24.09
N ALA A 259 -27.45 -39.71 23.94
CA ALA A 259 -28.12 -38.70 24.79
C ALA A 259 -27.13 -38.08 25.80
N THR A 260 -26.92 -36.76 25.85
CA THR A 260 -27.71 -35.86 26.72
C THR A 260 -27.53 -34.39 26.33
N SER A 261 -28.67 -33.70 26.36
CA SER A 261 -29.01 -32.29 26.16
C SER A 261 -28.30 -31.26 27.06
N SER A 262 -28.07 -30.05 26.53
CA SER A 262 -28.72 -28.82 27.04
C SER A 262 -28.36 -27.59 26.18
N ASN A 263 -29.39 -26.94 25.66
CA ASN A 263 -29.34 -25.61 25.04
C ASN A 263 -29.04 -24.55 26.11
N LEU A 264 -28.24 -23.53 25.77
CA LEU A 264 -28.56 -22.15 26.17
C LEU A 264 -28.08 -21.18 25.09
N THR A 265 -29.04 -20.42 24.60
CA THR A 265 -28.97 -19.31 23.66
C THR A 265 -28.02 -18.21 24.13
N SER A 266 -27.12 -17.76 23.26
CA SER A 266 -26.66 -16.36 23.28
C SER A 266 -26.33 -15.88 21.87
N SER A 267 -26.88 -14.70 21.62
CA SER A 267 -27.01 -13.99 20.37
C SER A 267 -25.67 -13.56 19.75
N THR A 268 -25.62 -13.68 18.44
CA THR A 268 -24.67 -13.05 17.52
C THR A 268 -24.45 -11.58 17.81
N GLY A 269 -23.18 -11.22 18.05
CA GLY A 269 -22.66 -9.86 18.05
C GLY A 269 -21.17 -9.90 17.72
N LYS A 270 -20.83 -9.85 16.41
CA LYS A 270 -19.46 -9.71 15.93
C LYS A 270 -18.90 -8.36 16.39
N ALA A 271 -17.90 -8.37 17.26
CA ALA A 271 -17.08 -7.21 17.57
C ALA A 271 -15.66 -7.44 17.02
N ASN A 272 -15.20 -6.52 16.17
CA ASN A 272 -13.87 -6.46 15.60
C ASN A 272 -12.81 -6.53 16.72
N SER A 273 -12.05 -7.62 16.78
CA SER A 273 -10.85 -7.73 17.62
C SER A 273 -9.60 -7.69 16.74
N GLU A 274 -8.75 -6.68 16.99
CA GLU A 274 -7.35 -6.71 16.63
C GLU A 274 -6.70 -7.98 17.23
N PRO A 275 -5.87 -8.72 16.47
CA PRO A 275 -5.31 -9.98 16.93
C PRO A 275 -4.21 -9.71 17.97
N GLY A 276 -4.38 -10.24 19.20
CA GLY A 276 -3.26 -10.40 20.13
C GLY A 276 -3.52 -10.16 21.62
N LYS A 277 -4.72 -9.73 22.06
CA LYS A 277 -4.97 -9.52 23.49
C LYS A 277 -5.81 -10.64 24.10
N THR A 278 -5.17 -11.51 24.87
CA THR A 278 -5.86 -12.51 25.69
C THR A 278 -6.75 -11.82 26.73
N ILE A 279 -8.02 -12.22 26.82
CA ILE A 279 -8.97 -11.68 27.79
C ILE A 279 -8.44 -12.01 29.21
N PRO A 280 -8.18 -11.00 30.07
CA PRO A 280 -7.63 -11.23 31.40
C PRO A 280 -8.65 -11.94 32.31
N THR A 281 -8.13 -12.66 33.32
CA THR A 281 -8.97 -13.22 34.39
C THR A 281 -9.11 -12.17 35.48
N CYS A 282 -10.35 -11.86 35.85
CA CYS A 282 -10.63 -10.86 36.88
C CYS A 282 -10.32 -11.42 38.28
N PRO A 283 -9.59 -10.67 39.12
CA PRO A 283 -9.18 -11.10 40.46
C PRO A 283 -10.29 -11.02 41.52
N ILE A 284 -11.47 -10.45 41.20
CA ILE A 284 -12.59 -10.30 42.16
C ILE A 284 -13.62 -11.42 42.03
N ASP A 285 -13.87 -11.91 40.81
CA ASP A 285 -14.90 -12.93 40.53
C ASP A 285 -14.34 -14.19 39.84
N GLY A 286 -13.05 -14.21 39.49
CA GLY A 286 -12.38 -15.33 38.82
C GLY A 286 -12.82 -15.54 37.38
N LYS A 287 -13.64 -14.65 36.79
CA LYS A 287 -14.16 -14.81 35.42
C LYS A 287 -13.29 -14.10 34.40
N ARG A 288 -13.26 -14.59 33.15
CA ARG A 288 -12.54 -13.95 32.04
C ARG A 288 -13.39 -12.85 31.40
N HIS A 289 -13.07 -11.60 31.69
CA HIS A 289 -13.68 -10.42 31.08
C HIS A 289 -12.74 -9.21 31.22
N TRP A 290 -12.99 -8.17 30.43
CA TRP A 290 -12.23 -6.93 30.55
C TRP A 290 -12.63 -6.16 31.80
N TYR A 291 -11.68 -5.49 32.46
CA TYR A 291 -11.95 -4.70 33.67
C TYR A 291 -13.02 -3.60 33.49
N VAL A 292 -13.19 -3.11 32.26
CA VAL A 292 -14.23 -2.13 31.89
C VAL A 292 -15.64 -2.73 31.97
N GLU A 293 -15.76 -4.03 31.73
CA GLU A 293 -17.01 -4.82 31.71
C GLU A 293 -17.29 -5.48 33.07
N CYS A 294 -16.41 -5.30 34.05
CA CYS A 294 -16.54 -5.88 35.38
C CYS A 294 -17.59 -5.14 36.23
N TRP A 295 -18.68 -5.80 36.62
CA TRP A 295 -19.73 -5.22 37.49
C TRP A 295 -19.23 -4.82 38.89
N TYR A 296 -18.14 -5.42 39.35
CA TYR A 296 -17.53 -5.11 40.65
C TYR A 296 -16.68 -3.82 40.60
N LEU A 297 -16.02 -3.55 39.47
CA LEU A 297 -15.16 -2.37 39.28
C LEU A 297 -15.89 -1.19 38.64
N ASN A 298 -16.85 -1.45 37.75
CA ASN A 298 -17.62 -0.43 37.04
C ASN A 298 -19.01 -0.26 37.68
N ARG A 299 -19.21 0.85 38.39
CA ARG A 299 -20.48 1.17 39.06
C ARG A 299 -21.64 1.40 38.09
N GLN A 300 -21.38 1.77 36.83
CA GLN A 300 -22.43 2.08 35.85
C GLN A 300 -23.05 0.85 35.19
N LEU A 301 -22.31 -0.27 35.14
CA LEU A 301 -22.79 -1.53 34.57
C LEU A 301 -23.38 -2.47 35.61
N ARG A 302 -23.53 -2.01 36.87
CA ARG A 302 -24.02 -2.82 37.97
C ARG A 302 -25.53 -3.01 37.86
N PRO A 303 -26.05 -4.26 37.84
CA PRO A 303 -27.48 -4.51 37.90
C PRO A 303 -28.12 -3.90 39.16
N GLU A 304 -29.27 -3.26 39.01
CA GLU A 304 -30.01 -2.68 40.14
C GLU A 304 -30.40 -3.79 41.13
N GLY A 305 -30.01 -3.63 42.40
CA GLY A 305 -30.26 -4.61 43.48
C GLY A 305 -29.06 -5.47 43.91
N LEU A 306 -27.91 -5.41 43.22
CA LEU A 306 -26.71 -6.14 43.65
C LEU A 306 -25.98 -5.40 44.79
N GLN A 307 -26.18 -5.85 46.02
CA GLN A 307 -25.41 -5.39 47.19
C GLN A 307 -24.06 -6.12 47.22
N LEU A 308 -22.95 -5.39 47.10
CA LEU A 308 -21.63 -5.99 47.31
C LEU A 308 -21.38 -6.16 48.81
N SER A 309 -20.75 -7.26 49.19
CA SER A 309 -20.21 -7.38 50.55
C SER A 309 -19.08 -6.37 50.74
N ALA A 310 -18.96 -5.77 51.93
CA ALA A 310 -17.93 -4.79 52.26
C ALA A 310 -16.51 -5.26 51.91
N ALA A 311 -16.26 -6.58 51.99
CA ALA A 311 -15.00 -7.21 51.58
C ALA A 311 -14.70 -7.07 50.08
N LYS A 312 -15.70 -7.23 49.20
CA LYS A 312 -15.53 -7.12 47.74
C LYS A 312 -15.38 -5.66 47.30
N GLU A 313 -16.01 -4.73 48.01
CA GLU A 313 -15.84 -3.29 47.77
C GLU A 313 -14.44 -2.81 48.16
N ALA A 314 -13.93 -3.25 49.31
CA ALA A 314 -12.56 -2.96 49.75
C ALA A 314 -11.51 -3.55 48.78
N GLN A 315 -11.77 -4.74 48.24
CA GLN A 315 -10.89 -5.35 47.25
C GLN A 315 -10.91 -4.61 45.91
N ALA A 316 -12.09 -4.13 45.47
CA ALA A 316 -12.23 -3.33 44.26
C ALA A 316 -11.53 -1.96 44.37
N THR A 317 -11.63 -1.28 45.51
CA THR A 317 -10.95 0.00 45.74
C THR A 317 -9.43 -0.19 45.88
N ALA A 318 -8.96 -1.25 46.53
CA ALA A 318 -7.54 -1.59 46.61
C ALA A 318 -6.94 -1.85 45.21
N LEU A 319 -7.66 -2.57 44.33
CA LEU A 319 -7.21 -2.86 42.97
C LEU A 319 -7.18 -1.61 42.05
N LEU A 320 -8.10 -0.67 42.24
CA LEU A 320 -8.10 0.60 41.50
C LEU A 320 -6.99 1.57 41.95
N ASN A 321 -6.48 1.40 43.17
CA ASN A 321 -5.39 2.19 43.74
C ASN A 321 -4.01 1.55 43.52
N HIS A 322 -3.95 0.31 43.02
CA HIS A 322 -2.69 -0.37 42.74
C HIS A 322 -2.06 0.15 41.44
N ASP A 323 -0.79 0.52 41.49
CA ASP A 323 -0.07 1.26 40.45
C ASP A 323 0.43 0.36 39.29
N SER A 324 -0.46 -0.46 38.72
CA SER A 324 -0.17 -1.24 37.50
C SER A 324 -0.73 -0.51 36.29
N ASP A 325 0.06 -0.45 35.20
CA ASP A 325 -0.31 0.20 33.93
C ASP A 325 -1.68 -0.25 33.40
N ILE A 326 -2.04 -1.51 33.64
CA ILE A 326 -3.31 -2.11 33.22
C ILE A 326 -4.50 -1.51 34.00
N PHE A 327 -4.31 -1.27 35.30
CA PHE A 327 -5.34 -0.64 36.15
C PHE A 327 -5.43 0.86 35.90
N ASN A 328 -4.29 1.54 35.69
CA ASN A 328 -4.27 2.96 35.33
C ASN A 328 -4.94 3.23 33.97
N GLN A 329 -4.74 2.37 32.96
CA GLN A 329 -5.42 2.47 31.67
C GLN A 329 -6.92 2.19 31.78
N SER A 330 -7.32 1.25 32.64
CA SER A 330 -8.73 0.95 32.92
C SER A 330 -9.40 2.08 33.72
N ARG A 331 -8.72 2.67 34.70
CA ARG A 331 -9.18 3.80 35.51
C ARG A 331 -9.47 5.03 34.66
N ARG A 332 -8.55 5.39 33.73
CA ARG A 332 -8.76 6.51 32.79
C ARG A 332 -10.00 6.32 31.89
N ARG A 333 -10.30 5.08 31.50
CA ARG A 333 -11.47 4.74 30.67
C ARG A 333 -12.78 4.75 31.46
N LEU A 334 -12.73 4.47 32.77
CA LEU A 334 -13.88 4.56 33.66
C LEU A 334 -14.18 6.01 34.08
N THR A 335 -13.19 6.90 34.13
CA THR A 335 -13.36 8.32 34.52
C THR A 335 -13.72 9.25 33.36
N HIS A 336 -13.39 8.89 32.11
CA HIS A 336 -13.76 9.66 30.91
C HIS A 336 -14.41 8.74 29.86
N PRO A 337 -15.74 8.56 29.90
CA PRO A 337 -16.45 7.84 28.84
C PRO A 337 -16.49 8.73 27.59
N THR A 338 -15.55 8.54 26.68
CA THR A 338 -15.66 9.13 25.34
C THR A 338 -16.77 8.41 24.59
N ASP A 339 -17.70 9.21 24.06
CA ASP A 339 -18.87 8.86 23.26
C ASP A 339 -18.59 7.68 22.29
N ARG A 340 -18.91 6.45 22.70
CA ARG A 340 -19.04 5.30 21.80
C ARG A 340 -20.38 4.57 21.91
N PHE A 341 -21.29 5.11 22.73
CA PHE A 341 -22.67 4.67 22.81
C PHE A 341 -23.61 5.84 22.46
N LYS A 342 -23.54 6.29 21.20
CA LYS A 342 -24.62 7.07 20.59
C LYS A 342 -25.11 6.37 19.33
N GLN A 343 -26.39 6.02 19.43
CA GLN A 343 -27.38 5.73 18.39
C GLN A 343 -27.45 4.30 17.84
N SER A 344 -28.56 3.65 18.17
CA SER A 344 -29.52 3.33 17.13
C SER A 344 -30.95 3.59 17.63
N PRO A 345 -31.73 4.45 16.97
CA PRO A 345 -33.15 4.64 17.25
C PRO A 345 -33.92 3.51 16.56
N ARG A 346 -34.74 2.76 17.29
CA ARG A 346 -35.72 1.87 16.68
C ARG A 346 -37.11 2.38 16.99
N ALA A 347 -37.71 2.97 15.96
CA ALA A 347 -39.11 3.28 15.87
C ALA A 347 -39.95 2.05 16.23
N LEU A 348 -40.85 2.20 17.20
CA LEU A 348 -42.01 1.34 17.35
C LEU A 348 -43.22 2.17 16.92
N SER A 349 -43.71 1.83 15.73
CA SER A 349 -45.01 2.20 15.22
C SER A 349 -46.08 1.77 16.22
N SER A 350 -46.86 2.74 16.67
CA SER A 350 -48.19 2.55 17.23
C SER A 350 -49.07 1.85 16.19
N SER A 351 -49.49 0.62 16.49
CA SER A 351 -50.71 0.04 15.92
C SER A 351 -51.62 -0.36 17.06
N GLU A 352 -52.75 0.30 17.09
CA GLU A 352 -53.92 0.05 17.92
C GLU A 352 -54.35 -1.42 17.83
N HIS A 353 -54.73 -2.01 18.95
CA HIS A 353 -55.83 -2.96 18.99
C HIS A 353 -56.45 -2.97 20.40
N SER A 354 -57.64 -2.37 20.46
CA SER A 354 -58.66 -2.62 21.47
C SER A 354 -58.96 -4.12 21.60
N THR A 355 -59.03 -4.62 22.83
CA THR A 355 -60.13 -5.45 23.35
C THR A 355 -60.08 -5.60 24.88
N LEU A 356 -61.03 -4.93 25.55
CA LEU A 356 -62.05 -5.44 26.49
C LEU A 356 -61.70 -6.13 27.83
N ARG A 357 -62.55 -5.76 28.81
CA ARG A 357 -62.86 -6.34 30.16
C ARG A 357 -61.99 -5.80 31.30
N THR A 358 -62.52 -5.21 32.36
CA THR A 358 -63.85 -5.28 33.03
C THR A 358 -64.16 -3.96 33.71
#